data_AF-A0A951N5B3-F1
#
_entry.id   AF-A0A951N5B3-F1
#
_cell.length_a   1.000
_cell.length_b   1.000
_cell.length_c   1.000
_cell.angle_alpha   90.00
_cell.angle_beta   90.00
_cell.angle_gamma   90.00
#
_symmetry.space_group_name_H-M   'P 1'
#
loop_
_entity.id
_entity.type
_entity.pdbx_description
1 polymer ?
#
loop_
_entity_poly.entity_id
_entity_poly.type
_entity_poly.pdbx_seq_one_letter_code
_entity_poly.pdbx_strand_id
1 'polypeptide(L)'
;MKLINIFCLILLLGATARAETLQSGVLMAATRYQTPFYVKTGAQSGPTIVVIGGLHGDEPAGYLAARELQKWKITRGTLVVVPDAHIEAIRRGVRAYPRNMNRLFPGNPNGDAMERLASQIWDLIKKSKPDLVLTLHESRGFHADDPRRYGQTFTYDFPELAPRFRRVAAKVNAGIAPRKHRFLQFVDPFPTCPTYVCWK
;
A
#
# COMPACT_ATOMS: atom_id res chain seq x y z
N MET A 1 10.46 37.87 58.70
CA MET A 1 9.73 37.86 57.40
C MET A 1 10.59 37.12 56.38
N LYS A 2 10.18 35.91 55.97
CA LYS A 2 10.87 35.10 54.95
C LYS A 2 10.28 35.45 53.57
N LEU A 3 11.09 36.01 52.68
CA LEU A 3 10.74 36.19 51.27
C LEU A 3 11.08 34.89 50.53
N ILE A 4 10.05 34.19 50.07
CA ILE A 4 10.17 33.03 49.18
C ILE A 4 10.23 33.57 47.75
N ASN A 5 11.39 33.45 47.12
CA ASN A 5 11.54 33.68 45.67
C ASN A 5 10.99 32.46 44.93
N ILE A 6 9.82 32.61 44.30
CA ILE A 6 9.29 31.65 43.34
C ILE A 6 9.99 31.89 41.99
N PHE A 7 10.92 31.01 41.65
CA PHE A 7 11.49 30.94 40.31
C PHE A 7 10.52 30.14 39.43
N CYS A 8 9.69 30.84 38.66
CA CYS A 8 8.76 30.21 37.73
C CYS A 8 9.54 29.81 36.46
N LEU A 9 10.00 28.55 36.41
CA LEU A 9 10.63 27.99 35.23
C LEU A 9 9.53 27.65 34.20
N ILE A 10 9.29 28.57 33.26
CA ILE A 10 8.41 28.30 32.11
C ILE A 10 9.18 27.40 31.15
N LEU A 11 8.94 26.08 31.25
CA LEU A 11 9.33 25.11 30.23
C LEU A 11 8.44 25.32 28.99
N LEU A 12 8.92 26.15 28.06
CA LEU A 12 8.42 26.17 26.69
C LEU A 12 8.80 24.84 26.04
N LEU A 13 7.94 23.84 26.19
CA LEU A 13 7.89 22.66 25.33
C LEU A 13 7.48 23.13 23.93
N GLY A 14 8.42 23.72 23.20
CA GLY A 14 8.26 23.96 21.78
C GLY A 14 7.99 22.63 21.10
N ALA A 15 6.78 22.44 20.59
CA ALA A 15 6.49 21.34 19.69
C ALA A 15 7.43 21.49 18.50
N THR A 16 8.52 20.72 18.48
CA THR A 16 9.40 20.65 17.32
C THR A 16 8.56 20.05 16.21
N ALA A 17 8.12 20.89 15.28
CA ALA A 17 7.49 20.42 14.06
C ALA A 17 8.52 19.55 13.34
N ARG A 18 8.37 18.22 13.44
CA ARG A 18 9.23 17.29 12.71
C ARG A 18 8.96 17.48 11.22
N ALA A 19 10.00 17.57 10.41
CA ALA A 19 9.85 17.52 8.96
C ALA A 19 9.39 16.11 8.53
N GLU A 20 8.82 16.00 7.34
CA GLU A 20 8.64 14.69 6.71
C GLU A 20 9.99 13.97 6.64
N THR A 21 10.01 12.68 6.96
CA THR A 21 11.17 11.82 6.72
C THR A 21 10.90 10.89 5.54
N LEU A 22 11.96 10.62 4.78
CA LEU A 22 11.97 9.63 3.71
C LEU A 22 13.07 8.60 4.01
N GLN A 23 12.67 7.34 4.15
CA GLN A 23 13.57 6.20 4.11
C GLN A 23 13.27 5.39 2.85
N SER A 24 14.30 4.99 2.13
CA SER A 24 14.17 4.12 0.96
C SER A 24 15.13 2.94 1.06
N GLY A 25 14.79 1.85 0.40
CA GLY A 25 15.66 0.69 0.31
C GLY A 25 15.29 -0.18 -0.88
N VAL A 26 16.04 -1.28 -1.02
CA VAL A 26 15.86 -2.23 -2.10
C VAL A 26 15.77 -3.63 -1.49
N LEU A 27 14.62 -4.27 -1.65
CA LEU A 27 14.44 -5.69 -1.35
C LEU A 27 15.20 -6.51 -2.39
N MET A 28 15.73 -7.67 -1.99
CA MET A 28 16.46 -8.57 -2.89
C MET A 28 17.59 -7.86 -3.66
N ALA A 29 18.28 -6.92 -2.99
CA ALA A 29 19.35 -6.11 -3.57
C ALA A 29 20.43 -6.96 -4.25
N ALA A 30 21.02 -6.41 -5.33
CA ALA A 30 22.02 -7.09 -6.16
C ALA A 30 21.53 -8.40 -6.84
N THR A 31 20.21 -8.58 -6.95
CA THR A 31 19.62 -9.66 -7.75
C THR A 31 18.74 -9.09 -8.86
N ARG A 32 18.43 -9.90 -9.87
CA ARG A 32 17.44 -9.50 -10.89
C ARG A 32 16.04 -9.24 -10.31
N TYR A 33 15.73 -9.78 -9.13
CA TYR A 33 14.45 -9.57 -8.43
C TYR A 33 14.45 -8.35 -7.52
N GLN A 34 15.43 -7.46 -7.63
CA GLN A 34 15.52 -6.30 -6.76
C GLN A 34 14.30 -5.37 -6.91
N THR A 35 13.68 -5.03 -5.78
CA THR A 35 12.42 -4.27 -5.74
C THR A 35 12.59 -3.08 -4.79
N PRO A 36 12.45 -1.83 -5.27
CA PRO A 36 12.56 -0.66 -4.41
C PRO A 36 11.35 -0.54 -3.48
N PHE A 37 11.58 0.04 -2.31
CA PHE A 37 10.51 0.48 -1.42
C PHE A 37 10.82 1.85 -0.83
N TYR A 38 9.76 2.55 -0.42
CA TYR A 38 9.82 3.89 0.16
C TYR A 38 8.95 3.94 1.42
N VAL A 39 9.43 4.57 2.47
CA VAL A 39 8.72 4.81 3.72
C VAL A 39 8.77 6.30 3.98
N LYS A 40 7.60 6.94 3.96
CA LYS A 40 7.42 8.37 4.15
C LYS A 40 6.64 8.63 5.41
N THR A 41 7.24 9.30 6.39
CA THR A 41 6.57 9.61 7.66
C THR A 41 6.35 11.11 7.77
N GLY A 42 5.09 11.51 7.89
CA GLY A 42 4.72 12.91 8.02
C GLY A 42 5.07 13.50 9.39
N ALA A 43 5.04 14.82 9.46
CA ALA A 43 5.30 15.61 10.66
C ALA A 43 4.38 15.25 11.85
N GLN A 44 3.13 14.90 11.54
CA GLN A 44 2.10 14.61 12.53
C GLN A 44 1.85 13.11 12.63
N SER A 45 1.64 12.60 13.84
CA SER A 45 1.19 11.22 14.05
C SER A 45 -0.14 10.94 13.36
N GLY A 46 -0.29 9.75 12.79
CA GLY A 46 -1.47 9.34 12.05
C GLY A 46 -1.34 7.91 11.55
N PRO A 47 -2.27 7.46 10.68
CA PRO A 47 -2.32 6.08 10.24
C PRO A 47 -1.13 5.71 9.37
N THR A 48 -0.75 4.43 9.39
CA THR A 48 0.16 3.83 8.43
C THR A 48 -0.62 3.16 7.30
N ILE A 49 -0.33 3.55 6.06
CA ILE A 49 -0.87 2.92 4.86
C ILE A 49 0.27 2.30 4.08
N VAL A 50 0.12 1.03 3.69
CA VAL A 50 1.02 0.36 2.75
C VAL A 50 0.34 0.28 1.39
N VAL A 51 1.04 0.69 0.34
CA VAL A 51 0.58 0.60 -1.06
C VAL A 51 1.55 -0.27 -1.84
N ILE A 52 1.00 -1.26 -2.54
CA ILE A 52 1.75 -2.21 -3.36
C ILE A 52 1.22 -2.12 -4.80
N GLY A 53 2.08 -1.72 -5.73
CA GLY A 53 1.82 -1.74 -7.15
C GLY A 53 2.57 -2.88 -7.84
N GLY A 54 2.08 -3.30 -9.00
CA GLY A 54 2.86 -4.17 -9.89
C GLY A 54 3.04 -5.60 -9.38
N LEU A 55 2.05 -6.14 -8.65
CA LEU A 55 1.96 -7.58 -8.39
C LEU A 55 1.74 -8.40 -9.68
N HIS A 56 1.21 -7.75 -10.71
CA HIS A 56 1.20 -8.24 -12.08
C HIS A 56 1.88 -7.22 -13.01
N GLY A 57 2.67 -7.71 -13.96
CA GLY A 57 3.51 -6.86 -14.81
C GLY A 57 2.80 -6.24 -16.01
N ASP A 58 1.66 -6.78 -16.41
CA ASP A 58 0.82 -6.28 -17.50
C ASP A 58 -0.31 -5.34 -17.04
N GLU A 59 -0.23 -4.87 -15.79
CA GLU A 59 -1.18 -3.94 -15.15
C GLU A 59 -0.52 -2.57 -14.88
N PRO A 60 -0.16 -1.79 -15.93
CA PRO A 60 0.58 -0.54 -15.81
C PRO A 60 -0.05 0.51 -14.94
N ALA A 61 -1.38 0.68 -14.98
CA ALA A 61 -2.06 1.69 -14.17
C ALA A 61 -1.75 1.50 -12.67
N GLY A 62 -1.66 0.24 -12.20
CA GLY A 62 -1.38 -0.07 -10.80
C GLY A 62 0.01 0.35 -10.35
N TYR A 63 1.06 -0.10 -11.05
CA TYR A 63 2.43 0.26 -10.65
C TYR A 63 2.79 1.72 -10.97
N LEU A 64 2.24 2.31 -12.03
CA LEU A 64 2.46 3.73 -12.32
C LEU A 64 1.81 4.62 -11.26
N ALA A 65 0.60 4.30 -10.80
CA ALA A 65 -0.03 5.02 -9.69
C ALA A 65 0.82 4.92 -8.40
N ALA A 66 1.37 3.74 -8.09
CA ALA A 66 2.27 3.57 -6.94
C ALA A 66 3.58 4.37 -7.10
N ARG A 67 4.16 4.44 -8.32
CA ARG A 67 5.33 5.29 -8.62
C ARG A 67 5.05 6.78 -8.49
N GLU A 68 3.81 7.22 -8.66
CA GLU A 68 3.42 8.61 -8.36
C GLU A 68 3.22 8.83 -6.86
N LEU A 69 2.58 7.88 -6.16
CA LEU A 69 2.34 7.96 -4.72
C LEU A 69 3.64 8.09 -3.91
N GLN A 70 4.73 7.42 -4.31
CA GLN A 70 6.02 7.56 -3.60
C GLN A 70 6.60 8.99 -3.68
N LYS A 71 6.17 9.81 -4.63
CA LYS A 71 6.59 11.23 -4.75
C LYS A 71 5.77 12.17 -3.87
N TRP A 72 4.64 11.73 -3.33
CA TRP A 72 3.75 12.59 -2.55
C TRP A 72 4.40 13.08 -1.27
N LYS A 73 4.02 14.28 -0.82
CA LYS A 73 4.36 14.79 0.51
C LYS A 73 3.30 14.36 1.51
N ILE A 74 3.73 13.71 2.58
CA ILE A 74 2.91 13.21 3.68
C ILE A 74 3.03 14.18 4.84
N THR A 75 1.89 14.72 5.27
CA THR A 75 1.82 15.66 6.40
C THR A 75 1.46 14.97 7.71
N ARG A 76 0.74 13.84 7.64
CA ARG A 76 0.25 13.08 8.79
C ARG A 76 0.30 11.57 8.51
N GLY A 77 0.80 10.80 9.47
CA GLY A 77 0.90 9.34 9.38
C GLY A 77 2.09 8.86 8.54
N THR A 78 2.04 7.62 8.10
CA THR A 78 3.11 6.96 7.34
C THR A 78 2.57 6.38 6.04
N LEU A 79 3.25 6.62 4.93
CA LEU A 79 3.02 5.96 3.65
C LEU A 79 4.20 5.05 3.32
N VAL A 80 3.95 3.75 3.23
CA VAL A 80 4.89 2.77 2.71
C VAL A 80 4.49 2.41 1.29
N VAL A 81 5.43 2.46 0.34
CA VAL A 81 5.16 2.19 -1.07
C VAL A 81 6.14 1.17 -1.61
N VAL A 82 5.61 0.09 -2.21
CA VAL A 82 6.34 -0.87 -3.03
C VAL A 82 5.79 -0.76 -4.45
N PRO A 83 6.36 0.10 -5.31
CA PRO A 83 5.73 0.43 -6.59
C PRO A 83 5.85 -0.70 -7.62
N ASP A 84 6.95 -1.45 -7.59
CA ASP A 84 7.31 -2.43 -8.61
C ASP A 84 7.47 -3.83 -8.00
N ALA A 85 6.42 -4.32 -7.33
CA ALA A 85 6.49 -5.52 -6.49
C ALA A 85 7.03 -6.74 -7.24
N HIS A 86 6.54 -6.99 -8.46
CA HIS A 86 6.97 -8.10 -9.32
C HIS A 86 7.83 -7.59 -10.50
N ILE A 87 9.02 -7.07 -10.20
CA ILE A 87 9.91 -6.40 -11.16
C ILE A 87 10.18 -7.21 -12.45
N GLU A 88 10.30 -8.54 -12.35
CA GLU A 88 10.53 -9.39 -13.52
C GLU A 88 9.31 -9.54 -14.43
N ALA A 89 8.09 -9.58 -13.87
CA ALA A 89 6.88 -9.56 -14.67
C ALA A 89 6.72 -8.19 -15.36
N ILE A 90 7.01 -7.10 -14.65
CA ILE A 90 6.97 -5.73 -15.17
C ILE A 90 7.94 -5.56 -16.35
N ARG A 91 9.21 -5.97 -16.19
CA ARG A 91 10.22 -5.89 -17.27
C ARG A 91 9.81 -6.66 -18.52
N ARG A 92 9.05 -7.74 -18.35
CA ARG A 92 8.57 -8.59 -19.44
C ARG A 92 7.24 -8.15 -20.02
N GLY A 93 6.53 -7.22 -19.38
CA GLY A 93 5.18 -6.82 -19.76
C GLY A 93 4.17 -7.97 -19.72
N VAL A 94 4.33 -8.92 -18.79
CA VAL A 94 3.44 -10.08 -18.63
C VAL A 94 2.77 -10.07 -17.27
N ARG A 95 1.60 -10.71 -17.17
CA ARG A 95 0.88 -10.85 -15.89
C ARG A 95 1.74 -11.40 -14.77
N ALA A 96 2.49 -12.46 -15.03
CA ALA A 96 3.21 -13.19 -14.01
C ALA A 96 4.42 -13.91 -14.62
N TYR A 97 5.54 -13.95 -13.91
CA TYR A 97 6.73 -14.70 -14.33
C TYR A 97 7.68 -15.04 -13.15
N PRO A 98 8.12 -16.30 -12.99
CA PRO A 98 7.54 -17.52 -13.57
C PRO A 98 6.17 -17.90 -12.99
N ARG A 99 5.82 -17.38 -11.80
CA ARG A 99 4.56 -17.68 -11.08
C ARG A 99 3.81 -16.40 -10.77
N ASN A 100 2.54 -16.53 -10.37
CA ASN A 100 1.75 -15.39 -9.92
C ASN A 100 2.18 -14.96 -8.51
N MET A 101 2.80 -13.78 -8.38
CA MET A 101 3.23 -13.25 -7.08
C MET A 101 2.08 -13.05 -6.10
N ASN A 102 0.88 -12.70 -6.59
CA ASN A 102 -0.32 -12.53 -5.78
C ASN A 102 -0.90 -13.86 -5.25
N ARG A 103 -0.14 -14.97 -5.37
CA ARG A 103 -0.42 -16.29 -4.79
C ARG A 103 0.70 -16.79 -3.89
N LEU A 104 1.71 -15.96 -3.64
CA LEU A 104 2.92 -16.36 -2.91
C LEU A 104 3.03 -15.77 -1.51
N PHE A 105 2.09 -14.93 -1.05
CA PHE A 105 2.16 -14.36 0.30
C PHE A 105 1.72 -15.40 1.35
N PRO A 106 2.38 -15.48 2.53
CA PRO A 106 3.42 -14.59 3.07
C PRO A 106 4.85 -14.82 2.54
N GLY A 107 5.05 -15.76 1.63
CA GLY A 107 6.36 -16.12 1.08
C GLY A 107 7.11 -17.11 1.96
N ASN A 108 8.32 -17.47 1.52
CA ASN A 108 9.24 -18.32 2.24
C ASN A 108 10.66 -17.75 2.12
N PRO A 109 11.31 -17.32 3.23
CA PRO A 109 12.65 -16.75 3.19
C PRO A 109 13.73 -17.76 2.75
N ASN A 110 13.44 -19.05 2.84
CA ASN A 110 14.30 -20.14 2.37
C ASN A 110 13.82 -20.75 1.04
N GLY A 111 12.78 -20.17 0.43
CA GLY A 111 12.20 -20.64 -0.83
C GLY A 111 12.94 -20.14 -2.06
N ASP A 112 12.28 -20.24 -3.21
CA ASP A 112 12.82 -19.69 -4.44
C ASP A 112 12.90 -18.15 -4.41
N ALA A 113 13.45 -17.55 -5.47
CA ALA A 113 13.63 -16.10 -5.50
C ALA A 113 12.32 -15.30 -5.42
N MET A 114 11.20 -15.84 -5.93
CA MET A 114 9.90 -15.18 -5.83
C MET A 114 9.32 -15.31 -4.42
N GLU A 115 9.45 -16.47 -3.78
CA GLU A 115 9.01 -16.69 -2.39
C GLU A 115 9.81 -15.83 -1.41
N ARG A 116 11.11 -15.68 -1.64
CA ARG A 116 11.97 -14.77 -0.88
C ARG A 116 11.58 -13.31 -1.06
N LEU A 117 11.26 -12.89 -2.29
CA LEU A 117 10.78 -11.54 -2.55
C LEU A 117 9.43 -11.29 -1.87
N ALA A 118 8.48 -12.23 -1.99
CA ALA A 118 7.19 -12.15 -1.28
C ALA A 118 7.39 -12.09 0.24
N SER A 119 8.32 -12.88 0.79
CA SER A 119 8.68 -12.88 2.21
C SER A 119 9.29 -11.55 2.66
N GLN A 120 10.14 -10.92 1.85
CA GLN A 120 10.71 -9.60 2.18
C GLN A 120 9.67 -8.48 2.09
N ILE A 121 8.77 -8.52 1.10
CA ILE A 121 7.63 -7.60 1.02
C ILE A 121 6.74 -7.78 2.26
N TRP A 122 6.46 -9.03 2.64
CA TRP A 122 5.69 -9.35 3.83
C TRP A 122 6.34 -8.85 5.13
N ASP A 123 7.64 -9.02 5.28
CA ASP A 123 8.37 -8.49 6.44
C ASP A 123 8.35 -6.97 6.49
N LEU A 124 8.45 -6.28 5.35
CA LEU A 124 8.27 -4.83 5.27
C LEU A 124 6.87 -4.42 5.74
N ILE A 125 5.84 -5.11 5.27
CA ILE A 125 4.45 -4.87 5.68
C ILE A 125 4.32 -5.04 7.21
N LYS A 126 4.72 -6.18 7.77
CA LYS A 126 4.62 -6.42 9.23
C LYS A 126 5.36 -5.37 10.04
N LYS A 127 6.58 -5.02 9.64
CA LYS A 127 7.40 -4.00 10.32
C LYS A 127 6.73 -2.63 10.34
N SER A 128 5.97 -2.30 9.28
CA SER A 128 5.25 -1.03 9.18
C SER A 128 4.02 -0.92 10.08
N LYS A 129 3.47 -2.04 10.58
CA LYS A 129 2.25 -2.09 11.40
C LYS A 129 1.10 -1.29 10.77
N PRO A 130 0.62 -1.70 9.57
CA PRO A 130 -0.31 -0.89 8.80
C PRO A 130 -1.72 -0.87 9.38
N ASP A 131 -2.39 0.27 9.28
CA ASP A 131 -3.83 0.41 9.47
C ASP A 131 -4.64 0.06 8.21
N LEU A 132 -3.96 -0.01 7.06
CA LEU A 132 -4.51 -0.42 5.78
C LEU A 132 -3.41 -0.85 4.82
N VAL A 133 -3.62 -1.96 4.13
CA VAL A 133 -2.80 -2.36 2.97
C VAL A 133 -3.66 -2.28 1.72
N LEU A 134 -3.14 -1.60 0.69
CA LEU A 134 -3.76 -1.43 -0.60
C LEU A 134 -2.87 -2.06 -1.68
N THR A 135 -3.44 -2.97 -2.46
CA THR A 135 -2.83 -3.48 -3.70
C THR A 135 -3.51 -2.81 -4.88
N LEU A 136 -2.72 -2.25 -5.80
CA LEU A 136 -3.22 -1.56 -6.98
C LEU A 136 -3.12 -2.50 -8.19
N HIS A 137 -4.28 -2.73 -8.80
CA HIS A 137 -4.47 -3.65 -9.92
C HIS A 137 -5.17 -2.97 -11.08
N GLU A 138 -5.05 -3.57 -12.27
CA GLU A 138 -5.74 -3.15 -13.48
C GLU A 138 -6.54 -4.31 -14.07
N SER A 139 -7.67 -4.01 -14.71
CA SER A 139 -8.47 -5.01 -15.40
C SER A 139 -8.92 -4.49 -16.75
N ARG A 140 -8.95 -5.37 -17.74
CA ARG A 140 -9.59 -5.08 -19.03
C ARG A 140 -11.10 -5.20 -18.89
N GLY A 141 -11.80 -4.08 -18.99
CA GLY A 141 -13.26 -4.00 -18.91
C GLY A 141 -13.78 -3.72 -17.50
N PHE A 142 -15.01 -3.22 -17.40
CA PHE A 142 -15.63 -2.83 -16.14
C PHE A 142 -16.47 -3.96 -15.55
N HIS A 143 -16.42 -4.10 -14.22
CA HIS A 143 -17.25 -5.07 -13.50
C HIS A 143 -18.76 -4.80 -13.68
N ALA A 144 -19.14 -3.53 -13.85
CA ALA A 144 -20.52 -3.13 -14.12
C ALA A 144 -21.08 -3.69 -15.45
N ASP A 145 -20.20 -3.98 -16.43
CA ASP A 145 -20.57 -4.52 -17.74
C ASP A 145 -20.44 -6.07 -17.78
N ASP A 146 -19.43 -6.63 -17.10
CA ASP A 146 -19.21 -8.08 -16.99
C ASP A 146 -18.68 -8.42 -15.58
N PRO A 147 -19.44 -9.18 -14.75
CA PRO A 147 -19.06 -9.46 -13.36
C PRO A 147 -17.80 -10.32 -13.22
N ARG A 148 -17.28 -10.89 -14.32
CA ARG A 148 -16.00 -11.62 -14.34
C ARG A 148 -14.79 -10.67 -14.44
N ARG A 149 -15.03 -9.38 -14.70
CA ARG A 149 -13.99 -8.34 -14.76
C ARG A 149 -13.88 -7.63 -13.41
N TYR A 150 -12.70 -7.08 -13.14
CA TYR A 150 -12.43 -6.36 -11.89
C TYR A 150 -12.27 -4.84 -12.10
N GLY A 151 -12.52 -4.33 -13.30
CA GLY A 151 -12.34 -2.89 -13.56
C GLY A 151 -13.36 -2.05 -12.80
N GLN A 152 -12.91 -0.92 -12.27
CA GLN A 152 -13.69 -0.01 -11.41
C GLN A 152 -14.30 -0.74 -10.20
N THR A 153 -13.46 -1.43 -9.41
CA THR A 153 -13.89 -2.06 -8.16
C THR A 153 -12.97 -1.73 -7.00
N PHE A 154 -13.54 -1.71 -5.80
CA PHE A 154 -12.84 -1.89 -4.54
C PHE A 154 -13.19 -3.28 -4.02
N THR A 155 -12.25 -4.21 -4.09
CA THR A 155 -12.38 -5.54 -3.48
C THR A 155 -11.67 -5.56 -2.14
N TYR A 156 -12.26 -6.24 -1.17
CA TYR A 156 -11.65 -6.40 0.15
C TYR A 156 -11.98 -7.77 0.73
N ASP A 157 -11.08 -8.27 1.57
CA ASP A 157 -11.12 -9.64 2.06
C ASP A 157 -12.12 -9.86 3.20
N PHE A 158 -12.42 -8.81 3.97
CA PHE A 158 -13.16 -8.89 5.23
C PHE A 158 -14.39 -7.97 5.22
N PRO A 159 -15.59 -8.48 5.55
CA PRO A 159 -16.84 -7.70 5.49
C PRO A 159 -16.82 -6.45 6.40
N GLU A 160 -16.02 -6.46 7.47
CA GLU A 160 -15.83 -5.36 8.41
C GLU A 160 -15.26 -4.10 7.73
N LEU A 161 -14.61 -4.24 6.57
CA LEU A 161 -14.07 -3.13 5.80
C LEU A 161 -15.14 -2.40 4.98
N ALA A 162 -16.33 -2.99 4.78
CA ALA A 162 -17.37 -2.44 3.91
C ALA A 162 -17.82 -1.01 4.29
N PRO A 163 -18.04 -0.64 5.57
CA PRO A 163 -18.40 0.74 5.91
C PRO A 163 -17.31 1.76 5.54
N ARG A 164 -16.03 1.38 5.63
CA ARG A 164 -14.89 2.23 5.27
C ARG A 164 -14.82 2.41 3.76
N PHE A 165 -14.88 1.33 2.99
CA PHE A 165 -14.85 1.40 1.53
C PHE A 165 -16.09 2.06 0.94
N ARG A 166 -17.25 2.01 1.58
CA ARG A 166 -18.43 2.79 1.15
C ARG A 166 -18.18 4.29 1.16
N ARG A 167 -17.50 4.81 2.19
CA ARG A 167 -17.13 6.24 2.25
C ARG A 167 -16.10 6.60 1.18
N VAL A 168 -15.11 5.72 0.96
CA VAL A 168 -14.10 5.90 -0.10
C VAL A 168 -14.77 5.91 -1.48
N ALA A 169 -15.60 4.92 -1.78
CA ALA A 169 -16.32 4.81 -3.03
C ALA A 169 -17.22 6.02 -3.27
N ALA A 170 -17.95 6.50 -2.25
CA ALA A 170 -18.76 7.72 -2.38
C ALA A 170 -17.90 8.94 -2.78
N LYS A 171 -16.73 9.11 -2.15
CA LYS A 171 -15.82 10.23 -2.45
C LYS A 171 -15.21 10.11 -3.85
N VAL A 172 -14.74 8.93 -4.23
CA VAL A 172 -14.15 8.67 -5.56
C VAL A 172 -15.20 8.83 -6.66
N ASN A 173 -16.40 8.30 -6.45
CA ASN A 173 -17.47 8.32 -7.44
C ASN A 173 -18.16 9.68 -7.63
N ALA A 174 -17.94 10.64 -6.72
CA ALA A 174 -18.57 11.96 -6.79
C ALA A 174 -18.22 12.70 -8.11
N GLY A 175 -17.02 12.48 -8.65
CA GLY A 175 -16.55 13.09 -9.89
C GLY A 175 -16.63 12.21 -11.14
N ILE A 176 -17.19 11.00 -11.04
CA ILE A 176 -17.13 10.01 -12.13
C ILE A 176 -18.48 9.90 -12.85
N ALA A 177 -18.46 10.24 -14.15
CA ALA A 177 -19.54 10.05 -15.10
C ALA A 177 -19.00 9.38 -16.39
N PRO A 178 -19.78 8.53 -17.07
CA PRO A 178 -21.12 8.04 -16.70
C PRO A 178 -21.13 7.08 -15.50
N ARG A 179 -22.33 6.84 -14.92
CA ARG A 179 -22.52 5.99 -13.72
C ARG A 179 -21.89 4.60 -13.87
N LYS A 180 -21.89 4.01 -15.07
CA LYS A 180 -21.27 2.70 -15.33
C LYS A 180 -19.74 2.66 -15.11
N HIS A 181 -19.07 3.81 -15.09
CA HIS A 181 -17.64 3.89 -14.77
C HIS A 181 -17.39 4.07 -13.27
N ARG A 182 -18.43 4.19 -12.43
CA ARG A 182 -18.24 4.35 -11.00
C ARG A 182 -17.70 3.07 -10.38
N PHE A 183 -16.83 3.23 -9.39
CA PHE A 183 -16.29 2.14 -8.60
C PHE A 183 -17.41 1.42 -7.83
N LEU A 184 -17.49 0.11 -8.04
CA LEU A 184 -18.30 -0.81 -7.24
C LEU A 184 -17.46 -1.34 -6.07
N GLN A 185 -18.10 -1.94 -5.07
CA GLN A 185 -17.40 -2.54 -3.96
C GLN A 185 -18.03 -3.87 -3.57
N PHE A 186 -17.21 -4.86 -3.22
CA PHE A 186 -17.69 -6.15 -2.74
C PHE A 186 -16.60 -6.89 -1.96
N VAL A 187 -17.05 -7.85 -1.14
CA VAL A 187 -16.16 -8.77 -0.44
C VAL A 187 -15.75 -9.87 -1.41
N ASP A 188 -14.44 -10.07 -1.59
CA ASP A 188 -13.87 -11.14 -2.41
C ASP A 188 -12.54 -11.56 -1.79
N PRO A 189 -12.52 -12.58 -0.91
CA PRO A 189 -11.33 -12.94 -0.16
C PRO A 189 -10.32 -13.69 -1.02
N PHE A 190 -9.05 -13.27 -0.96
CA PHE A 190 -7.94 -13.93 -1.63
C PHE A 190 -6.90 -14.44 -0.62
N PRO A 191 -6.99 -15.68 -0.12
CA PRO A 191 -6.17 -16.17 1.01
C PRO A 191 -4.64 -16.08 0.86
N THR A 192 -4.15 -15.88 -0.36
CA THR A 192 -2.72 -15.89 -0.73
C THR A 192 -2.21 -14.53 -1.24
N CYS A 193 -3.04 -13.49 -1.13
CA CYS A 193 -2.66 -12.10 -1.42
C CYS A 193 -2.14 -11.40 -0.16
N PRO A 194 -1.40 -10.29 -0.28
CA PRO A 194 -0.88 -9.62 0.90
C PRO A 194 -1.99 -9.01 1.76
N THR A 195 -3.08 -8.49 1.18
CA THR A 195 -4.16 -7.84 1.96
C THR A 195 -4.89 -8.80 2.89
N TYR A 196 -5.07 -10.06 2.48
CA TYR A 196 -5.67 -11.09 3.32
C TYR A 196 -4.74 -11.51 4.46
N VAL A 197 -3.49 -11.83 4.13
CA VAL A 197 -2.52 -12.36 5.10
C VAL A 197 -2.11 -11.31 6.13
N CYS A 198 -2.21 -10.00 5.82
CA CYS A 198 -2.02 -8.90 6.76
C CYS A 198 -2.93 -8.93 7.98
N TRP A 199 -4.14 -9.47 7.82
CA TRP A 199 -5.23 -9.30 8.78
C TRP A 199 -5.45 -10.53 9.65
N LYS A 200 -4.73 -11.62 9.37
CA LYS A 200 -4.65 -12.82 10.21
C LYS A 200 -3.32 -12.87 10.94
#